data_AF-A0AAD6LXV1-F1
#
_entry.id   AF-A0AAD6LXV1-F1
#
_cell.length_a   1.000
_cell.length_b   1.000
_cell.length_c   1.000
_cell.angle_alpha   90.00
_cell.angle_beta   90.00
_cell.angle_gamma   90.00
#
_symmetry.space_group_name_H-M   'P 1'
#
loop_
_entity.id
_entity.type
_entity.pdbx_description
1 polymer ?
#
loop_
_entity_poly.entity_id
_entity_poly.type
_entity_poly.pdbx_seq_one_letter_code
_entity_poly.pdbx_strand_id
1 'polypeptide(L)'
;MGDVSITVLDGDTLRSLHVSLREDTVSLTGAQVLDLAESEASRSLLGLSLPQHLKSSALRRMNIDGVGDDVDFRRKELSPEEASRKLNEYLSAIADELKDNPLVASNLDGSALRMLLEDEDDFAMIAENLFTDLDTEDKGMISKREIRNAVVNMGVEMGVPPLEEFPLINDILKKHGAEEEGELGQSQFAELLQPILQEVADALAKNHFAVIHNIKIVNGSELKKVGRYQHLIIKLIIPQLVVSLHVCLLKFFEGKLRNILLFKFLTLFDPI
;
A
#
# COMPACT_ATOMS: atom_id res chain seq x y z
N MET A 1 -2.28 -18.90 -4.81
CA MET A 1 -2.36 -17.42 -4.61
C MET A 1 -1.87 -17.02 -3.23
N GLY A 2 -0.69 -16.43 -3.17
CA GLY A 2 -0.15 -15.82 -1.96
C GLY A 2 -0.64 -14.39 -1.81
N ASP A 3 -1.42 -14.12 -0.76
CA ASP A 3 -1.96 -12.80 -0.51
C ASP A 3 -0.93 -11.90 0.15
N VAL A 4 -0.92 -10.63 -0.24
CA VAL A 4 -0.14 -9.59 0.43
C VAL A 4 -0.66 -9.40 1.84
N SER A 5 0.25 -9.37 2.82
CA SER A 5 -0.11 -9.15 4.22
C SER A 5 -0.72 -7.77 4.44
N ILE A 6 -1.98 -7.73 4.84
CA ILE A 6 -2.70 -6.50 5.18
C ILE A 6 -2.70 -6.35 6.70
N THR A 7 -2.26 -5.19 7.18
CA THR A 7 -2.23 -4.82 8.60
C THR A 7 -3.08 -3.59 8.84
N VAL A 8 -3.84 -3.59 9.93
CA VAL A 8 -4.59 -2.41 10.40
C VAL A 8 -3.75 -1.70 11.45
N LEU A 9 -3.54 -0.40 11.27
CA LEU A 9 -2.79 0.46 12.17
C LEU A 9 -3.80 1.30 12.97
N ASP A 10 -4.07 0.86 14.19
CA ASP A 10 -5.05 1.44 15.12
C ASP A 10 -4.42 2.38 16.18
N GLY A 11 -3.10 2.54 16.15
CA GLY A 11 -2.37 3.43 17.05
C GLY A 11 -1.99 2.79 18.39
N ASP A 12 -2.30 1.52 18.66
CA ASP A 12 -1.95 0.87 19.93
C ASP A 12 -0.42 0.78 20.10
N THR A 13 0.33 0.53 19.02
CA THR A 13 1.80 0.52 19.03
C THR A 13 2.36 1.88 19.45
N LEU A 14 1.82 2.97 18.90
CA LEU A 14 2.20 4.33 19.28
C LEU A 14 1.83 4.68 20.71
N ARG A 15 0.70 4.19 21.23
CA ARG A 15 0.29 4.43 22.61
C ARG A 15 1.27 3.82 23.61
N SER A 16 1.81 2.65 23.27
CA SER A 16 2.77 1.94 24.11
C SER A 16 4.18 2.54 24.06
N LEU A 17 4.45 3.41 23.09
CA LEU A 17 5.76 4.01 22.88
C LEU A 17 5.99 5.14 23.89
N HIS A 18 7.12 5.07 24.60
CA HIS A 18 7.60 6.15 25.45
C HIS A 18 9.02 6.54 25.04
N VAL A 19 9.18 7.77 24.56
CA VAL A 19 10.47 8.29 24.10
C VAL A 19 10.95 9.32 25.12
N SER A 20 12.13 9.08 25.68
CA SER A 20 12.78 10.00 26.60
C SER A 20 14.05 10.57 25.96
N LEU A 21 14.18 11.89 25.94
CA LEU A 21 15.41 12.55 25.53
C LEU A 21 16.43 12.48 26.67
N ARG A 22 17.71 12.37 26.33
CA ARG A 22 18.78 12.36 27.34
C ARG A 22 18.97 13.77 27.91
N GLU A 23 19.30 13.87 29.20
CA GLU A 23 19.49 15.15 29.90
C GLU A 23 20.69 15.97 29.37
N ASP A 24 21.62 15.35 28.64
CA ASP A 24 22.74 16.03 27.98
C ASP A 24 22.37 16.65 26.62
N THR A 25 21.12 16.50 26.18
CA THR A 25 20.65 17.12 24.94
C THR A 25 20.48 18.63 25.08
N VAL A 26 20.92 19.36 24.05
CA VAL A 26 20.68 20.80 23.93
C VAL A 26 19.17 21.05 23.80
N SER A 27 18.70 22.22 24.24
CA SER A 27 17.33 22.66 24.03
C SER A 27 16.91 22.48 22.57
N LEU A 28 15.74 21.86 22.35
CA LEU A 28 15.20 21.58 21.03
C LEU A 28 14.11 22.58 20.67
N THR A 29 14.00 22.91 19.40
CA THR A 29 12.83 23.67 18.91
C THR A 29 11.61 22.77 18.80
N GLY A 30 10.41 23.34 18.90
CA GLY A 30 9.17 22.58 18.66
C GLY A 30 9.16 21.87 17.31
N ALA A 31 9.76 22.45 16.26
CA ALA A 31 9.90 21.79 14.97
C ALA A 31 10.74 20.50 15.06
N GLN A 32 11.89 20.54 15.73
CA GLN A 32 12.74 19.36 15.93
C GLN A 32 12.04 18.28 16.76
N VAL A 33 11.23 18.68 17.74
CA VAL A 33 10.42 17.76 18.53
C VAL A 33 9.38 17.04 17.67
N LEU A 34 8.70 17.77 16.78
CA LEU A 34 7.75 17.18 15.83
C LEU A 34 8.44 16.24 14.85
N ASP A 35 9.57 16.64 14.26
CA ASP A 35 10.33 15.81 13.32
C ASP A 35 10.77 14.49 13.98
N LEU A 36 11.23 14.56 15.23
CA LEU A 36 11.60 13.36 15.99
C LEU A 36 10.37 12.49 16.28
N ALA A 37 9.26 13.09 16.72
CA ALA A 37 8.03 12.35 16.99
C ALA A 37 7.48 11.67 15.73
N GLU A 38 7.50 12.34 14.58
CA GLU A 38 7.08 11.78 13.30
C GLU A 38 8.00 10.65 12.83
N SER A 39 9.31 10.77 13.07
CA SER A 39 10.28 9.71 12.81
C SER A 39 10.03 8.47 13.68
N GLU A 40 9.80 8.65 14.98
CA GLU A 40 9.49 7.55 15.90
C GLU A 40 8.13 6.90 15.60
N ALA A 41 7.15 7.71 15.23
CA ALA A 41 5.86 7.23 14.77
C ALA A 41 5.99 6.41 13.47
N SER A 42 6.76 6.91 12.51
CA SER A 42 7.03 6.20 11.26
C SER A 42 7.67 4.84 11.52
N ARG A 43 8.72 4.78 12.36
CA ARG A 43 9.38 3.53 12.74
C ARG A 43 8.42 2.52 13.38
N SER A 44 7.51 3.00 14.22
CA SER A 44 6.52 2.18 14.91
C SER A 44 5.36 1.74 14.01
N LEU A 45 5.17 2.42 12.88
CA LEU A 45 4.14 2.17 11.87
C LEU A 45 4.77 1.68 10.56
N LEU A 46 5.66 0.68 10.65
CA LEU A 46 6.22 -0.01 9.47
C LEU A 46 7.06 0.90 8.54
N GLY A 47 7.66 1.97 9.06
CA GLY A 47 8.43 2.93 8.27
C GLY A 47 7.58 3.85 7.40
N LEU A 48 6.26 3.89 7.63
CA LEU A 48 5.34 4.68 6.82
C LEU A 48 5.46 6.18 7.10
N SER A 49 5.34 6.99 6.05
CA SER A 49 5.17 8.42 6.20
C SER A 49 3.74 8.71 6.67
N LEU A 50 3.61 9.47 7.76
CA LEU A 50 2.31 9.82 8.31
C LEU A 50 1.51 10.70 7.34
N PRO A 51 0.24 10.36 7.06
CA PRO A 51 -0.65 11.23 6.29
C PRO A 51 -0.80 12.62 6.93
N GLN A 52 -0.88 13.67 6.09
CA GLN A 52 -1.00 15.07 6.54
C GLN A 52 -2.20 15.34 7.45
N HIS A 53 -3.30 14.61 7.27
CA HIS A 53 -4.47 14.76 8.12
C HIS A 53 -4.20 14.28 9.56
N LEU A 54 -3.41 13.21 9.75
CA LEU A 54 -3.00 12.75 11.08
C LEU A 54 -2.12 13.79 11.77
N LYS A 55 -1.12 14.32 11.05
CA LYS A 55 -0.23 15.36 11.56
C LYS A 55 -1.03 16.59 12.02
N SER A 56 -1.92 17.06 11.15
CA SER A 56 -2.77 18.22 11.43
C SER A 56 -3.73 17.97 12.60
N SER A 57 -4.32 16.77 12.70
CA SER A 57 -5.24 16.42 13.78
C SER A 57 -4.51 16.31 15.12
N ALA A 58 -3.34 15.68 15.13
CA ALA A 58 -2.49 15.57 16.33
C ALA A 58 -2.03 16.94 16.84
N LEU A 59 -1.56 17.82 15.94
CA LEU A 59 -1.18 19.20 16.30
C LEU A 59 -2.36 19.96 16.92
N ARG A 60 -3.57 19.84 16.34
CA ARG A 60 -4.78 20.48 16.90
C ARG A 60 -5.12 19.96 18.30
N ARG A 61 -4.96 18.65 18.55
CA ARG A 61 -5.18 18.06 19.87
C ARG A 61 -4.18 18.56 20.91
N MET A 62 -2.92 18.77 20.56
CA MET A 62 -1.93 19.37 21.47
C MET A 62 -2.24 20.82 21.84
N ASN A 63 -2.93 21.55 20.97
CA ASN A 63 -3.27 22.97 21.17
C ASN A 63 -4.56 23.19 21.98
N ILE A 64 -5.22 22.13 22.47
CA ILE A 64 -6.44 22.24 23.30
C ILE A 64 -6.19 23.01 24.61
N ASP A 65 -4.94 23.08 25.06
CA ASP A 65 -4.53 23.85 26.26
C ASP A 65 -4.22 25.34 26.02
N GLY A 66 -4.45 25.87 24.79
CA GLY A 66 -4.53 27.31 24.55
C GLY A 66 -3.22 28.09 24.49
N VAL A 67 -2.08 27.45 24.17
CA VAL A 67 -0.78 28.15 24.07
C VAL A 67 -0.22 28.05 22.64
N GLY A 68 -0.52 29.06 21.83
CA GLY A 68 0.25 29.42 20.63
C GLY A 68 -0.32 28.95 19.29
N ASP A 69 -0.09 29.76 18.26
CA ASP A 69 -0.19 29.34 16.86
C ASP A 69 0.78 28.18 16.60
N ASP A 70 0.46 27.27 15.68
CA ASP A 70 1.33 26.16 15.26
C ASP A 70 2.72 26.67 14.84
N VAL A 71 2.75 27.87 14.25
CA VAL A 71 3.97 28.58 13.87
C VAL A 71 4.80 29.01 15.09
N ASP A 72 4.15 29.43 16.18
CA ASP A 72 4.83 29.86 17.41
C ASP A 72 5.43 28.66 18.14
N PHE A 73 4.69 27.55 18.22
CA PHE A 73 5.18 26.32 18.85
C PHE A 73 6.44 25.81 18.14
N ARG A 74 6.45 25.76 16.80
CA ARG A 74 7.59 25.27 16.02
C ARG A 74 8.90 26.02 16.29
N ARG A 75 8.84 27.30 16.65
CA ARG A 75 10.02 28.15 16.90
C ARG A 75 10.43 28.19 18.37
N LYS A 76 9.57 27.71 19.28
CA LYS A 76 9.83 27.75 20.71
C LYS A 76 10.97 26.78 21.06
N GLU A 77 11.95 27.27 21.81
CA GLU A 77 12.96 26.43 22.45
C GLU A 77 12.37 25.76 23.69
N LEU A 78 12.60 24.46 23.81
CA LEU A 78 12.08 23.60 24.86
C LEU A 78 13.25 22.95 25.60
N SER A 79 13.14 22.90 26.92
CA SER A 79 14.03 22.07 27.75
C SER A 79 13.89 20.58 27.38
N PRO A 80 14.90 19.73 27.62
CA PRO A 80 14.82 18.29 27.33
C PRO A 80 13.58 17.60 27.94
N GLU A 81 13.17 18.01 29.15
CA GLU A 81 12.00 17.50 29.85
C GLU A 81 10.70 17.93 29.15
N GLU A 82 10.59 19.21 28.79
CA GLU A 82 9.43 19.74 28.07
C GLU A 82 9.32 19.16 26.66
N ALA A 83 10.45 19.00 25.98
CA ALA A 83 10.54 18.38 24.66
C ALA A 83 10.09 16.91 24.71
N SER A 84 10.58 16.14 25.69
CA SER A 84 10.14 14.75 25.89
C SER A 84 8.64 14.67 26.17
N ARG A 85 8.12 15.54 27.04
CA ARG A 85 6.68 15.59 27.34
C ARG A 85 5.87 15.90 26.08
N LYS A 86 6.23 16.95 25.33
CA LYS A 86 5.51 17.35 24.11
C LYS A 86 5.60 16.33 22.99
N LEU A 87 6.72 15.64 22.86
CA LEU A 87 6.89 14.53 21.94
C LEU A 87 5.89 13.40 22.23
N ASN A 88 5.81 12.95 23.48
CA ASN A 88 4.91 11.86 23.86
C ASN A 88 3.43 12.28 23.80
N GLU A 89 3.11 13.55 24.09
CA GLU A 89 1.77 14.13 23.86
C GLU A 89 1.39 14.07 22.37
N TYR A 90 2.30 14.41 21.46
CA TYR A 90 2.08 14.33 20.03
C TYR A 90 1.84 12.89 19.55
N LEU A 91 2.70 11.95 19.98
CA LEU A 91 2.54 10.53 19.67
C LEU A 91 1.20 9.98 20.18
N SER A 92 0.81 10.37 21.39
CA SER A 92 -0.49 10.00 21.97
C SER A 92 -1.65 10.56 21.15
N ALA A 93 -1.54 11.80 20.69
CA ALA A 93 -2.56 12.44 19.85
C ALA A 93 -2.68 11.79 18.47
N ILE A 94 -1.58 11.29 17.89
CA ILE A 94 -1.61 10.46 16.67
C ILE A 94 -2.29 9.13 16.98
N ALA A 95 -1.94 8.47 18.08
CA ALA A 95 -2.58 7.22 18.50
C ALA A 95 -4.09 7.38 18.72
N ASP A 96 -4.54 8.50 19.29
CA ASP A 96 -5.96 8.82 19.43
C ASP A 96 -6.65 9.00 18.07
N GLU A 97 -6.01 9.66 17.12
CA GLU A 97 -6.55 9.79 15.77
C GLU A 97 -6.66 8.43 15.06
N LEU A 98 -5.63 7.59 15.15
CA LEU A 98 -5.63 6.26 14.54
C LEU A 98 -6.65 5.32 15.17
N LYS A 99 -6.97 5.51 16.45
CA LYS A 99 -8.02 4.73 17.12
C LYS A 99 -9.40 5.01 16.54
N ASP A 100 -9.67 6.27 16.21
CA ASP A 100 -10.94 6.70 15.60
C ASP A 100 -10.95 6.43 14.08
N ASN A 101 -9.80 6.63 13.43
CA ASN A 101 -9.59 6.53 11.98
C ASN A 101 -8.36 5.65 11.68
N PRO A 102 -8.48 4.32 11.80
CA PRO A 102 -7.35 3.42 11.58
C PRO A 102 -6.90 3.45 10.12
N LEU A 103 -5.61 3.25 9.90
CA LEU A 103 -5.05 3.10 8.56
C LEU A 103 -4.96 1.62 8.18
N VAL A 104 -5.15 1.33 6.91
CA VAL A 104 -4.86 0.00 6.35
C VAL A 104 -3.55 0.10 5.61
N ALA A 105 -2.61 -0.80 5.90
CA ALA A 105 -1.34 -0.87 5.21
C ALA A 105 -1.07 -2.28 4.69
N SER A 106 -0.45 -2.38 3.52
CA SER A 106 0.13 -3.62 3.01
C SER A 106 1.61 -3.66 3.32
N ASN A 107 2.09 -4.76 3.89
CA ASN A 107 3.51 -5.01 4.07
C ASN A 107 4.02 -5.94 2.97
N LEU A 108 4.95 -5.44 2.16
CA LEU A 108 5.60 -6.16 1.08
C LEU A 108 6.96 -6.67 1.57
N ASP A 109 7.00 -7.96 1.91
CA ASP A 109 8.17 -8.66 2.46
C ASP A 109 8.75 -9.70 1.47
N GLY A 110 8.18 -9.77 0.27
CA GLY A 110 8.51 -10.73 -0.77
C GLY A 110 7.91 -12.13 -0.58
N SER A 111 7.13 -12.39 0.48
CA SER A 111 6.48 -13.69 0.70
C SER A 111 5.43 -13.99 -0.37
N ALA A 112 4.62 -13.01 -0.77
CA ALA A 112 3.64 -13.16 -1.85
C ALA A 112 4.31 -13.57 -3.18
N LEU A 113 5.42 -12.92 -3.54
CA LEU A 113 6.20 -13.26 -4.73
C LEU A 113 6.84 -14.65 -4.61
N ARG A 114 7.39 -15.01 -3.45
CA ARG A 114 7.93 -16.37 -3.23
C ARG A 114 6.85 -17.43 -3.40
N MET A 115 5.68 -17.23 -2.81
CA MET A 115 4.56 -18.16 -2.92
C MET A 115 4.04 -18.27 -4.36
N LEU A 116 4.06 -17.17 -5.13
CA LEU A 116 3.76 -17.22 -6.57
C LEU A 116 4.79 -18.05 -7.35
N LEU A 117 6.07 -17.94 -7.00
CA LEU A 117 7.16 -18.63 -7.70
C LEU A 117 7.34 -20.10 -7.29
N GLU A 118 6.77 -20.52 -6.15
CA GLU A 118 6.82 -21.91 -5.67
C GLU A 118 5.96 -22.87 -6.49
N ASP A 119 4.89 -22.36 -7.12
CA ASP A 119 4.00 -23.14 -7.98
C ASP A 119 4.23 -22.76 -9.45
N GLU A 120 4.83 -23.68 -10.21
CA GLU A 120 5.17 -23.47 -11.63
C GLU A 120 3.94 -23.17 -12.50
N ASP A 121 2.78 -23.75 -12.18
CA ASP A 121 1.54 -23.55 -12.94
C ASP A 121 0.94 -22.17 -12.65
N ASP A 122 0.94 -21.73 -11.39
CA ASP A 122 0.51 -20.38 -10.99
C ASP A 122 1.42 -19.31 -11.66
N PHE A 123 2.74 -19.50 -11.62
CA PHE A 123 3.69 -18.60 -12.28
C PHE A 123 3.49 -18.58 -13.80
N ALA A 124 3.39 -19.74 -14.44
CA ALA A 124 3.21 -19.84 -15.89
C ALA A 124 1.94 -19.12 -16.36
N MET A 125 0.85 -19.25 -15.60
CA MET A 125 -0.41 -18.55 -15.88
C MET A 125 -0.25 -17.02 -15.79
N ILE A 126 0.41 -16.51 -14.74
CA ILE A 126 0.65 -15.07 -14.60
C ILE A 126 1.58 -14.55 -15.70
N ALA A 127 2.66 -15.27 -16.02
CA ALA A 127 3.57 -14.89 -17.09
C ALA A 127 2.89 -14.90 -18.47
N GLU A 128 2.02 -15.88 -18.75
CA GLU A 128 1.18 -15.90 -19.95
C GLU A 128 0.28 -14.65 -20.02
N ASN A 129 -0.47 -14.36 -18.96
CA ASN A 129 -1.38 -13.20 -18.95
C ASN A 129 -0.62 -11.88 -19.15
N LEU A 130 0.49 -11.68 -18.44
CA LEU A 130 1.33 -10.49 -18.59
C LEU A 130 1.88 -10.37 -20.01
N PHE A 131 2.32 -11.47 -20.63
CA PHE A 131 2.81 -11.46 -22.00
C PHE A 131 1.70 -11.06 -22.99
N THR A 132 0.51 -11.67 -22.87
CA THR A 132 -0.64 -11.35 -23.73
C THR A 132 -1.08 -9.89 -23.60
N ASP A 133 -1.05 -9.33 -22.39
CA ASP A 133 -1.39 -7.92 -22.16
C ASP A 133 -0.37 -6.96 -22.79
N LEU A 134 0.90 -7.37 -22.90
CA LEU A 134 1.99 -6.56 -23.45
C LEU A 134 2.14 -6.75 -24.97
N ASP A 135 1.83 -7.92 -25.52
CA ASP A 135 1.80 -8.19 -26.97
C ASP A 135 0.51 -7.68 -27.63
N THR A 136 0.29 -6.37 -27.51
CA THR A 136 -0.93 -5.69 -27.99
C THR A 136 -1.16 -5.81 -29.51
N GLU A 137 -0.12 -6.13 -30.27
CA GLU A 137 -0.18 -6.33 -31.72
C GLU A 137 -0.24 -7.81 -32.14
N ASP A 138 -0.29 -8.75 -31.18
CA ASP A 138 -0.37 -10.21 -31.40
C ASP A 138 0.72 -10.72 -32.36
N LYS A 139 1.96 -10.28 -32.14
CA LYS A 139 3.12 -10.68 -32.96
C LYS A 139 3.72 -12.01 -32.51
N GLY A 140 3.37 -12.47 -31.31
CA GLY A 140 4.03 -13.57 -30.61
C GLY A 140 5.38 -13.20 -30.03
N MET A 141 5.75 -11.92 -30.03
CA MET A 141 7.03 -11.40 -29.53
C MET A 141 6.87 -9.98 -28.99
N ILE A 142 7.53 -9.68 -27.87
CA ILE A 142 7.57 -8.34 -27.27
C ILE A 142 8.99 -7.84 -27.10
N SER A 143 9.18 -6.52 -27.04
CA SER A 143 10.51 -5.96 -26.72
C SER A 143 10.96 -6.40 -25.34
N LYS A 144 12.25 -6.72 -25.17
CA LYS A 144 12.85 -7.05 -23.86
C LYS A 144 12.58 -5.96 -22.80
N ARG A 145 12.45 -4.70 -23.23
CA ARG A 145 12.11 -3.54 -22.39
C ARG A 145 10.74 -3.64 -21.72
N GLU A 146 9.83 -4.46 -22.26
CA GLU A 146 8.50 -4.70 -21.68
C GLU A 146 8.55 -5.49 -20.37
N ILE A 147 9.66 -6.14 -20.04
CA ILE A 147 9.85 -6.78 -18.72
C ILE A 147 9.65 -5.79 -17.58
N ARG A 148 10.08 -4.53 -17.77
CA ARG A 148 9.82 -3.47 -16.78
C ARG A 148 8.32 -3.24 -16.60
N ASN A 149 7.58 -3.16 -17.69
CA ASN A 149 6.13 -2.95 -17.67
C ASN A 149 5.40 -4.17 -17.07
N ALA A 150 5.88 -5.39 -17.30
CA ALA A 150 5.38 -6.58 -16.63
C ALA A 150 5.51 -6.48 -15.10
N VAL A 151 6.68 -6.11 -14.60
CA VAL A 151 6.92 -5.91 -13.16
C VAL A 151 6.05 -4.78 -12.59
N VAL A 152 5.88 -3.68 -13.35
CA VAL A 152 4.96 -2.58 -12.97
C VAL A 152 3.51 -3.07 -12.89
N ASN A 153 3.05 -3.85 -13.88
CA ASN A 153 1.67 -4.31 -14.00
C ASN A 153 1.28 -5.27 -12.88
N MET A 154 2.22 -6.03 -12.33
CA MET A 154 2.00 -6.84 -11.14
C MET A 154 1.60 -5.98 -9.93
N GLY A 155 2.29 -4.86 -9.73
CA GLY A 155 1.94 -3.85 -8.72
C GLY A 155 1.81 -4.38 -7.29
N VAL A 156 1.27 -3.52 -6.41
CA VAL A 156 1.17 -3.81 -4.96
C VAL A 156 0.28 -5.02 -4.70
N GLU A 157 -0.73 -5.26 -5.54
CA GLU A 157 -1.65 -6.41 -5.39
C GLU A 157 -0.93 -7.76 -5.52
N MET A 158 0.11 -7.83 -6.35
CA MET A 158 0.94 -9.02 -6.53
C MET A 158 2.23 -8.98 -5.70
N GLY A 159 2.33 -8.04 -4.75
CA GLY A 159 3.49 -7.92 -3.86
C GLY A 159 4.68 -7.15 -4.43
N VAL A 160 4.50 -6.40 -5.52
CA VAL A 160 5.54 -5.57 -6.14
C VAL A 160 5.36 -4.08 -5.74
N PRO A 161 6.34 -3.46 -5.06
CA PRO A 161 6.29 -2.03 -4.75
C PRO A 161 6.29 -1.14 -6.00
N PRO A 162 5.78 0.11 -5.88
CA PRO A 162 6.02 1.15 -6.88
C PRO A 162 7.52 1.38 -7.09
N LEU A 163 8.00 1.37 -8.34
CA LEU A 163 9.43 1.47 -8.64
C LEU A 163 10.09 2.77 -8.16
N GLU A 164 9.33 3.86 -8.09
CA GLU A 164 9.80 5.17 -7.61
C GLU A 164 10.11 5.14 -6.11
N GLU A 165 9.35 4.34 -5.35
CA GLU A 165 9.45 4.24 -3.91
C GLU A 165 10.36 3.08 -3.47
N PHE A 166 10.65 2.14 -4.39
CA PHE A 166 11.59 1.05 -4.17
C PHE A 166 12.63 0.93 -5.31
N PRO A 167 13.64 1.82 -5.34
CA PRO A 167 14.58 1.92 -6.46
C PRO A 167 15.40 0.67 -6.75
N LEU A 168 15.55 -0.25 -5.77
CA LEU A 168 16.26 -1.52 -5.91
C LEU A 168 15.73 -2.37 -7.07
N ILE A 169 14.44 -2.26 -7.41
CA ILE A 169 13.87 -2.96 -8.57
C ILE A 169 14.56 -2.53 -9.87
N ASN A 170 14.92 -1.24 -10.02
CA ASN A 170 15.60 -0.77 -11.22
C ASN A 170 17.01 -1.39 -11.36
N ASP A 171 17.71 -1.57 -10.24
CA ASP A 171 19.04 -2.19 -10.25
C ASP A 171 18.95 -3.67 -10.60
N ILE A 172 17.92 -4.37 -10.11
CA ILE A 172 17.63 -5.77 -10.47
C ILE A 172 17.30 -5.88 -11.96
N LEU A 173 16.39 -5.06 -12.49
CA LEU A 173 16.02 -5.05 -13.91
C LEU A 173 17.26 -4.85 -14.80
N LYS A 174 18.14 -3.90 -14.45
CA LYS A 174 19.40 -3.66 -15.16
C LYS A 174 20.35 -4.86 -15.09
N LYS A 175 20.49 -5.47 -13.92
CA LYS A 175 21.36 -6.63 -13.69
C LYS A 175 20.96 -7.82 -14.57
N HIS A 176 19.66 -8.03 -14.79
CA HIS A 176 19.13 -9.09 -15.66
C HIS A 176 19.04 -8.66 -17.14
N GLY A 177 19.52 -7.47 -17.49
CA GLY A 177 19.53 -6.97 -18.86
C GLY A 177 18.15 -6.64 -19.42
N ALA A 178 17.15 -6.38 -18.58
CA ALA A 178 15.78 -6.06 -18.99
C ALA A 178 15.67 -4.75 -19.82
N GLU A 179 16.71 -3.93 -19.84
CA GLU A 179 16.77 -2.67 -20.62
C GLU A 179 17.51 -2.82 -21.96
N GLU A 180 18.11 -3.98 -22.22
CA GLU A 180 18.85 -4.25 -23.45
C GLU A 180 17.93 -4.38 -24.67
N GLU A 181 18.52 -4.26 -25.86
CA GLU A 181 17.80 -4.50 -27.11
C GLU A 181 17.54 -5.99 -27.33
N GLY A 182 16.41 -6.29 -27.97
CA GLY A 182 16.00 -7.66 -28.27
C GLY A 182 14.49 -7.83 -28.20
N GLU A 183 14.05 -8.96 -28.72
CA GLU A 183 12.66 -9.41 -28.66
C GLU A 183 12.62 -10.75 -27.91
N LEU A 184 11.52 -10.97 -27.20
CA LEU A 184 11.27 -12.18 -26.43
C LEU A 184 9.96 -12.80 -26.91
N GLY A 185 10.00 -14.09 -27.26
CA GLY A 185 8.79 -14.89 -27.30
C GLY A 185 8.29 -15.22 -25.89
N GLN A 186 7.07 -15.76 -25.79
CA GLN A 186 6.41 -16.02 -24.50
C GLN A 186 7.25 -16.86 -23.51
N SER A 187 7.90 -17.93 -23.97
CA SER A 187 8.74 -18.76 -23.09
C SER A 187 9.98 -18.01 -22.59
N GLN A 188 10.63 -17.25 -23.48
CA GLN A 188 11.81 -16.45 -23.14
C GLN A 188 11.46 -15.30 -22.19
N PHE A 189 10.25 -14.74 -22.32
CA PHE A 189 9.72 -13.76 -21.38
C PHE A 189 9.58 -14.36 -19.97
N ALA A 190 8.95 -15.53 -19.84
CA ALA A 190 8.80 -16.20 -18.55
C ALA A 190 10.16 -16.58 -17.93
N GLU A 191 11.07 -17.14 -18.73
CA GLU A 191 12.44 -17.49 -18.31
C GLU A 191 13.24 -16.29 -17.79
N LEU A 192 13.02 -15.09 -18.35
CA LEU A 192 13.67 -13.87 -17.90
C LEU A 192 12.96 -13.22 -16.70
N LEU A 193 11.63 -13.26 -16.67
CA LEU A 193 10.83 -12.67 -15.59
C LEU A 193 11.02 -13.40 -14.26
N GLN A 194 11.11 -14.73 -14.28
CA GLN A 194 11.22 -15.55 -13.07
C GLN A 194 12.42 -15.16 -12.15
N PRO A 195 13.68 -15.12 -12.65
CA PRO A 195 14.82 -14.75 -11.80
C PRO A 195 14.79 -13.28 -11.35
N ILE A 196 14.14 -12.40 -12.10
CA ILE A 196 13.92 -11.00 -11.69
C ILE A 196 12.99 -10.97 -10.48
N LEU A 197 11.84 -11.63 -10.54
CA LEU A 197 10.87 -11.66 -9.43
C LEU A 197 11.44 -12.33 -8.19
N GLN A 198 12.27 -13.37 -8.36
CA GLN A 198 12.98 -14.01 -7.24
C GLN A 198 13.90 -13.00 -6.53
N GLU A 199 14.68 -12.23 -7.30
CA GLU A 199 15.59 -11.23 -6.71
C GLU A 199 14.83 -10.05 -6.10
N VAL A 200 13.67 -9.66 -6.65
CA VAL A 200 12.77 -8.67 -6.03
C VAL A 200 12.26 -9.20 -4.69
N ALA A 201 11.83 -10.47 -4.63
CA ALA A 201 11.38 -11.10 -3.39
C ALA A 201 12.49 -11.16 -2.33
N ASP A 202 13.73 -11.44 -2.74
CA ASP A 202 14.89 -11.46 -1.85
C ASP A 202 15.30 -10.05 -1.37
N ALA A 203 15.16 -9.05 -2.23
CA ALA A 203 15.37 -7.65 -1.87
C ALA A 203 14.34 -7.18 -0.84
N LEU A 204 13.07 -7.55 -1.01
CA LEU A 204 11.99 -7.23 -0.07
C LEU A 204 12.13 -7.94 1.27
N ALA A 205 12.65 -9.16 1.28
CA ALA A 205 12.93 -9.88 2.53
C ALA A 205 13.99 -9.17 3.39
N LYS A 206 14.92 -8.46 2.74
CA LYS A 206 15.96 -7.67 3.41
C LYS A 206 15.46 -6.27 3.76
N ASN A 207 14.72 -5.65 2.84
CA ASN A 207 14.21 -4.29 2.95
C ASN A 207 12.70 -4.31 2.67
N HIS A 208 11.93 -4.53 3.72
CA HIS A 208 10.47 -4.53 3.67
C HIS A 208 9.95 -3.17 3.20
N PHE A 209 8.83 -3.17 2.48
CA PHE A 209 8.19 -1.95 2.00
C PHE A 209 6.71 -1.93 2.39
N ALA A 210 6.25 -0.86 3.03
CA ALA A 210 4.87 -0.73 3.44
C ALA A 210 4.13 0.33 2.61
N VAL A 211 2.88 0.07 2.25
CA VAL A 211 2.01 0.99 1.50
C VAL A 211 0.74 1.25 2.28
N ILE A 212 0.37 2.53 2.47
CA ILE A 212 -0.92 2.91 3.04
C ILE A 212 -2.00 2.88 1.97
N HIS A 213 -3.10 2.22 2.27
CA HIS A 213 -4.33 2.26 1.47
C HIS A 213 -5.26 3.35 1.99
N ASN A 214 -5.70 4.24 1.11
CA ASN A 214 -6.69 5.28 1.44
C ASN A 214 -8.12 4.70 1.49
N ILE A 215 -8.33 3.71 2.35
CA ILE A 215 -9.64 3.08 2.56
C ILE A 215 -10.19 3.57 3.90
N LYS A 216 -11.38 4.17 3.90
CA LYS A 216 -12.08 4.49 5.14
C LYS A 216 -12.66 3.20 5.74
N ILE A 217 -12.11 2.75 6.85
CA ILE A 217 -12.70 1.66 7.62
C ILE A 217 -13.95 2.21 8.32
N VAL A 218 -15.14 1.90 7.81
CA VAL A 218 -16.39 2.26 8.46
C VAL A 218 -16.69 1.25 9.56
N ASN A 219 -16.55 1.68 10.81
CA ASN A 219 -16.85 0.83 11.96
C ASN A 219 -18.37 0.55 12.04
N GLY A 220 -18.77 -0.64 12.53
CA GLY A 220 -20.18 -1.04 12.59
C GLY A 220 -21.07 -0.14 13.46
N SER A 221 -20.47 0.64 14.37
CA SER A 221 -21.11 1.68 15.17
C SER A 221 -21.53 2.92 14.35
N GLU A 222 -20.77 3.28 13.32
CA GLU A 222 -21.11 4.38 12.40
C GLU A 222 -22.22 3.97 11.43
N LEU A 223 -22.30 2.69 11.05
CA LEU A 223 -23.43 2.14 10.29
C LEU A 223 -24.76 2.23 11.05
N LYS A 224 -24.75 2.15 12.39
CA LYS A 224 -25.94 2.35 13.22
C LYS A 224 -26.45 3.80 13.20
N LYS A 225 -25.56 4.79 13.03
CA LYS A 225 -25.94 6.22 12.86
C LYS A 225 -26.52 6.50 11.48
N VAL A 226 -26.14 5.72 10.46
CA VAL A 226 -26.63 5.78 9.08
C VAL A 226 -27.94 5.00 8.87
N GLY A 227 -28.55 4.46 9.94
CA GLY A 227 -29.82 3.74 9.93
C GLY A 227 -31.08 4.54 9.50
N ARG A 228 -30.93 5.77 8.97
CA ARG A 228 -32.03 6.54 8.35
C ARG A 228 -32.00 6.62 6.82
N TYR A 229 -30.96 6.09 6.17
CA TYR A 229 -30.84 6.10 4.70
C TYR A 229 -30.64 4.69 4.10
N GLN A 230 -31.22 3.67 4.73
CA GLN A 230 -31.02 2.27 4.36
C GLN A 230 -31.45 1.94 2.92
N HIS A 231 -32.31 2.73 2.29
CA HIS A 231 -32.70 2.46 0.90
C HIS A 231 -31.78 3.10 -0.16
N LEU A 232 -31.02 4.16 0.17
CA LEU A 232 -30.28 4.93 -0.82
C LEU A 232 -28.83 4.45 -0.98
N ILE A 233 -28.17 4.01 0.09
CA ILE A 233 -26.76 3.59 0.06
C ILE A 233 -26.58 2.23 -0.60
N ILE A 234 -27.50 1.29 -0.33
CA ILE A 234 -27.50 -0.04 -0.99
C ILE A 234 -27.68 0.11 -2.51
N LYS A 235 -28.44 1.11 -2.97
CA LYS A 235 -28.62 1.41 -4.41
C LYS A 235 -27.41 2.11 -5.06
N LEU A 236 -26.55 2.78 -4.29
CA LEU A 236 -25.42 3.54 -4.84
C LEU A 236 -24.11 2.76 -4.83
N ILE A 237 -23.89 1.92 -3.81
CA ILE A 237 -22.61 1.20 -3.61
C ILE A 237 -22.61 -0.16 -4.30
N ILE A 238 -23.73 -0.89 -4.30
CA ILE A 238 -23.78 -2.22 -4.93
C ILE A 238 -23.54 -2.12 -6.45
N PRO A 239 -24.10 -1.16 -7.21
CA PRO A 239 -23.77 -1.04 -8.62
C PRO A 239 -22.31 -0.64 -8.85
N GLN A 240 -21.68 0.13 -7.96
CA GLN A 240 -20.27 0.53 -8.13
C GLN A 240 -19.29 -0.59 -7.81
N LEU A 241 -19.53 -1.39 -6.75
CA LEU A 241 -18.74 -2.58 -6.47
C LEU A 241 -19.00 -3.68 -7.49
N VAL A 242 -20.25 -3.85 -7.96
CA VAL A 242 -20.57 -4.79 -9.04
C VAL A 242 -19.92 -4.33 -10.33
N VAL A 243 -19.95 -3.04 -10.70
CA VAL A 243 -19.27 -2.55 -11.91
C VAL A 243 -17.76 -2.68 -11.79
N SER A 244 -17.17 -2.43 -10.61
CA SER A 244 -15.72 -2.60 -10.42
C SER A 244 -15.32 -4.07 -10.52
N LEU A 245 -16.09 -4.99 -9.91
CA LEU A 245 -15.88 -6.43 -10.02
C LEU A 245 -16.21 -6.95 -11.43
N HIS A 246 -17.19 -6.37 -12.14
CA HIS A 246 -17.56 -6.73 -13.51
C HIS A 246 -16.53 -6.23 -14.52
N VAL A 247 -15.93 -5.05 -14.31
CA VAL A 247 -14.80 -4.55 -15.11
C VAL A 247 -13.54 -5.37 -14.82
N CYS A 248 -13.32 -5.78 -13.57
CA CYS A 248 -12.21 -6.66 -13.20
C CYS A 248 -12.38 -8.07 -13.80
N LEU A 249 -13.59 -8.63 -13.72
CA LEU A 249 -13.93 -9.92 -14.35
C LEU A 249 -13.95 -9.83 -15.88
N LEU A 250 -14.44 -8.74 -16.49
CA LEU A 250 -14.41 -8.56 -17.94
C LEU A 250 -12.97 -8.42 -18.45
N LYS A 251 -12.09 -7.71 -17.75
CA LYS A 251 -10.65 -7.67 -18.09
C LYS A 251 -9.98 -9.04 -17.91
N PHE A 252 -10.35 -9.78 -16.87
CA PHE A 252 -9.88 -11.14 -16.65
C PHE A 252 -10.40 -12.15 -17.71
N PHE A 253 -11.59 -11.92 -18.29
CA PHE A 253 -12.19 -12.75 -19.33
C PHE A 253 -11.94 -12.27 -20.76
N GLU A 254 -11.50 -11.02 -20.99
CA GLU A 254 -11.17 -10.50 -22.32
C GLU A 254 -9.91 -11.19 -22.92
N GLY A 255 -9.04 -11.77 -22.08
CA GLY A 255 -7.90 -12.59 -22.52
C GLY A 255 -8.21 -14.07 -22.83
N LYS A 256 -9.35 -14.61 -22.38
CA LYS A 256 -9.70 -16.03 -22.57
C LYS A 256 -11.22 -16.15 -22.81
N LEU A 257 -11.58 -16.49 -24.06
CA LEU A 257 -12.92 -16.88 -24.56
C LEU A 257 -13.75 -15.82 -25.32
N ARG A 258 -13.27 -15.44 -26.52
CA ARG A 258 -14.19 -15.22 -27.64
C ARG A 258 -14.84 -16.57 -28.03
N ASN A 259 -15.92 -16.98 -27.36
CA ASN A 259 -17.11 -17.61 -27.98
C ASN A 259 -18.08 -18.43 -27.10
N ILE A 260 -17.92 -18.63 -25.78
CA ILE A 260 -18.77 -19.65 -25.09
C ILE A 260 -19.62 -19.16 -23.90
N LEU A 261 -19.45 -17.95 -23.38
CA LEU A 261 -20.09 -17.58 -22.10
C LEU A 261 -21.16 -16.48 -22.13
N LEU A 262 -21.77 -16.18 -23.29
CA LEU A 262 -22.86 -15.19 -23.33
C LEU A 262 -24.26 -15.72 -22.99
N PHE A 263 -24.45 -17.03 -22.75
CA PHE A 263 -25.81 -17.61 -22.72
C PHE A 263 -26.27 -18.28 -21.43
N LYS A 264 -25.47 -18.29 -20.34
CA LYS A 264 -25.86 -19.00 -19.10
C LYS A 264 -26.01 -18.17 -17.84
N PHE A 265 -25.64 -16.89 -17.82
CA PHE A 265 -25.73 -16.07 -16.60
C PHE A 265 -27.03 -15.24 -16.46
N LEU A 266 -27.88 -15.19 -17.49
CA LEU A 266 -29.13 -14.41 -17.47
C LEU A 266 -30.34 -15.11 -16.80
N THR A 267 -30.19 -16.30 -16.21
CA THR A 267 -31.34 -17.06 -15.63
C THR A 267 -31.40 -17.08 -14.11
N LEU A 268 -30.51 -16.36 -13.41
CA LEU A 268 -30.43 -16.38 -11.94
C LEU A 268 -30.92 -15.10 -11.24
N PHE A 269 -31.48 -14.14 -11.97
CA PHE A 269 -32.08 -12.94 -11.39
C PHE A 269 -33.43 -12.61 -12.06
N ASP A 270 -34.41 -13.49 -11.89
CA ASP A 270 -35.83 -13.10 -11.97
C ASP A 270 -36.35 -12.93 -10.53
N PRO A 271 -36.80 -11.74 -10.13
CA PRO A 271 -37.36 -11.51 -8.80
C PRO A 271 -38.84 -11.91 -8.79
N ILE A 272 -39.23 -12.74 -7.81
CA ILE A 272 -40.60 -12.78 -7.27
C ILE A 272 -40.67 -11.82 -6.09
#